data_AF-A0A4Y7MJF6-F1
#
_entry.id   AF-A0A4Y7MJF6-F1
#
_cell.length_a   1.000
_cell.length_b   1.000
_cell.length_c   1.000
_cell.angle_alpha   90.00
_cell.angle_beta   90.00
_cell.angle_gamma   90.00
#
_symmetry.space_group_name_H-M   'P 1'
#
loop_
_entity.id
_entity.type
_entity.pdbx_description
1 polymer ?
#
loop_
_entity_poly.entity_id
_entity_poly.type
_entity_poly.pdbx_seq_one_letter_code
_entity_poly.pdbx_strand_id
1 'polypeptide(L)'
;MYNRIFTVVKPSKVDAIVHKHSSLILPKVLAIVQTRTYKEFNIEWVPPPKVSCLDPSKSGDRGAMPKLDLSRPQFKFSRYKSEAQFTDREDISSDVKKVTSLEFAPLSKQVQVIKHDVLGNIQRHTFDCASLESAIACLTIKIRNQQRHTKTCKRDVMSRVICKENIDRRNSLLKHLRKIDYKRFEWLLEKLDLVYHPHPETIVPVTRKGSIMKLTTIYCERMRNERLEAYKEELEKEKIKFAKEKAELEKWIEDEEKQLGLRK
;
A
#
# COMPACT_ATOMS: atom_id res chain seq x y z
N MET A 1 0.64 0.55 -2.86
CA MET A 1 1.38 -0.42 -2.04
C MET A 1 2.69 -0.77 -2.71
N TYR A 2 3.83 -0.41 -2.11
CA TYR A 2 5.04 -1.19 -2.32
C TYR A 2 4.70 -2.59 -1.86
N ASN A 3 4.61 -3.54 -2.80
CA ASN A 3 4.25 -4.91 -2.47
C ASN A 3 5.19 -5.37 -1.35
N ARG A 4 4.63 -5.70 -0.18
CA ARG A 4 5.28 -6.62 0.76
C ARG A 4 5.59 -7.85 -0.06
N ILE A 5 6.82 -7.95 -0.53
CA ILE A 5 7.38 -9.21 -0.98
C ILE A 5 7.33 -10.05 0.29
N PHE A 6 6.35 -10.96 0.39
CA PHE A 6 6.45 -12.05 1.34
C PHE A 6 7.70 -12.81 0.93
N THR A 7 8.80 -12.54 1.61
CA THR A 7 10.09 -13.20 1.43
C THR A 7 9.96 -14.60 2.01
N VAL A 8 9.24 -15.47 1.30
CA VAL A 8 9.29 -16.91 1.58
C VAL A 8 10.62 -17.41 1.03
N VAL A 9 11.71 -17.09 1.73
CA VAL A 9 13.01 -17.73 1.50
C VAL A 9 12.89 -19.10 2.13
N LYS A 10 12.71 -20.14 1.31
CA LYS A 10 12.74 -21.53 1.78
C LYS A 10 14.08 -21.77 2.48
N PRO A 11 14.12 -22.39 3.68
CA PRO A 11 15.37 -22.67 4.36
C PRO A 11 16.29 -23.50 3.46
N SER A 12 17.60 -23.23 3.53
CA SER A 12 18.59 -24.00 2.78
C SER A 12 18.57 -25.45 3.26
N LYS A 13 18.15 -26.38 2.40
CA LYS A 13 18.47 -27.78 2.60
C LYS A 13 19.97 -27.92 2.37
N VAL A 14 20.71 -28.22 3.43
CA VAL A 14 22.13 -28.56 3.33
C VAL A 14 22.17 -29.99 2.78
N ASP A 15 22.05 -30.12 1.46
CA ASP A 15 22.22 -31.43 0.83
C ASP A 15 23.72 -31.76 0.84
N ALA A 16 24.05 -32.82 1.58
CA ALA A 16 25.38 -33.38 1.64
C ALA A 16 25.86 -33.72 0.22
N ILE A 17 26.99 -33.14 -0.17
CA ILE A 17 27.63 -33.36 -1.47
C ILE A 17 28.10 -34.82 -1.51
N VAL A 18 27.32 -35.70 -2.12
CA VAL A 18 27.78 -37.04 -2.50
C VAL A 18 28.46 -36.91 -3.85
N HIS A 19 29.79 -36.87 -3.85
CA HIS A 19 30.59 -37.01 -5.07
C HIS A 19 30.42 -38.42 -5.65
N LYS A 20 29.56 -38.58 -6.65
CA LYS A 20 29.54 -39.79 -7.49
C LYS A 20 30.55 -39.60 -8.63
N HIS A 21 31.70 -40.28 -8.51
CA HIS A 21 32.58 -40.51 -9.65
C HIS A 21 31.91 -41.51 -10.60
N SER A 22 31.62 -41.10 -11.84
CA SER A 22 31.29 -42.01 -12.93
C SER A 22 32.37 -41.92 -14.00
N SER A 23 33.13 -42.99 -14.16
CA SER A 23 34.13 -43.18 -15.21
C SER A 23 33.46 -43.60 -16.52
N LEU A 24 33.43 -42.72 -17.53
CA LEU A 24 33.27 -43.10 -18.93
C LEU A 24 34.12 -42.18 -19.81
N ILE A 25 35.09 -42.79 -20.50
CA ILE A 25 36.02 -42.14 -21.42
C ILE A 25 35.41 -42.19 -22.83
N LEU A 26 35.17 -41.02 -23.42
CA LEU A 26 34.96 -40.84 -24.86
C LEU A 26 35.66 -39.54 -25.29
N PRO A 27 36.41 -39.49 -26.41
CA PRO A 27 37.07 -38.28 -26.84
C PRO A 27 36.06 -37.38 -27.57
N LYS A 28 35.61 -36.32 -26.91
CA LYS A 28 34.85 -35.24 -27.54
C LYS A 28 35.71 -33.99 -27.55
N VAL A 29 35.88 -33.45 -28.75
CA VAL A 29 36.51 -32.17 -29.10
C VAL A 29 36.24 -31.11 -28.03
N LEU A 30 37.31 -30.58 -27.45
CA LEU A 30 37.32 -29.58 -26.38
C LEU A 30 36.78 -28.22 -26.88
N ALA A 31 35.47 -28.09 -26.97
CA ALA A 31 34.82 -26.85 -26.59
C ALA A 31 34.55 -26.96 -25.08
N ILE A 32 35.49 -26.49 -24.26
CA ILE A 32 35.25 -26.32 -22.83
C ILE A 32 34.25 -25.18 -22.67
N VAL A 33 32.97 -25.45 -22.93
CA VAL A 33 31.90 -24.64 -22.38
C VAL A 33 31.89 -24.98 -20.90
N GLN A 34 32.63 -24.21 -20.10
CA GLN A 34 32.46 -24.21 -18.66
C GLN A 34 31.01 -23.79 -18.39
N THR A 35 30.11 -24.76 -18.34
CA THR A 35 28.82 -24.56 -17.69
C THR A 35 29.16 -24.44 -16.22
N ARG A 36 29.41 -23.20 -15.77
CA ARG A 36 29.52 -22.92 -14.34
C ARG A 36 28.19 -23.34 -13.74
N THR A 37 28.15 -24.52 -13.14
CA THR A 37 27.05 -24.97 -12.30
C THR A 37 27.13 -24.11 -11.05
N TYR A 38 26.47 -22.95 -11.11
CA TYR A 38 26.30 -22.12 -9.93
C TYR A 38 25.67 -23.00 -8.84
N LYS A 39 26.21 -22.96 -7.62
CA LYS A 39 25.56 -23.56 -6.45
C LYS A 39 24.09 -23.17 -6.47
N GLU A 40 23.19 -24.15 -6.32
CA GLU A 40 21.77 -23.87 -6.27
C GLU A 40 21.47 -22.99 -5.05
N PHE A 41 21.21 -21.70 -5.30
CA PHE A 41 20.77 -20.78 -4.26
C PHE A 41 19.25 -20.91 -4.13
N ASN A 42 18.75 -21.09 -2.90
CA ASN A 42 17.32 -21.23 -2.58
C ASN A 42 16.54 -19.89 -2.71
N ILE A 43 16.70 -19.18 -3.82
CA ILE A 43 16.03 -17.91 -4.11
C ILE A 43 15.09 -18.12 -5.28
N GLU A 44 13.83 -18.43 -4.97
CA GLU A 44 12.77 -18.56 -5.95
C GLU A 44 12.08 -17.20 -6.14
N TRP A 45 12.11 -16.67 -7.37
CA TRP A 45 11.32 -15.49 -7.70
C TRP A 45 9.90 -15.92 -8.11
N VAL A 46 8.93 -15.62 -7.24
CA VAL A 46 7.51 -15.74 -7.55
C VAL A 46 6.99 -14.39 -8.06
N PRO A 47 6.49 -14.30 -9.31
CA PRO A 47 5.96 -13.05 -9.83
C PRO A 47 4.70 -12.65 -9.04
N PRO A 48 4.55 -11.37 -8.66
CA PRO A 48 3.37 -10.93 -7.93
C PRO A 48 2.11 -11.05 -8.80
N PRO A 49 0.94 -11.29 -8.20
CA PRO A 49 -0.32 -11.33 -8.94
C PRO A 49 -0.58 -9.98 -9.64
N LYS A 50 -1.10 -10.04 -10.87
CA LYS A 50 -1.44 -8.85 -11.64
C LYS A 50 -2.72 -8.22 -11.09
N VAL A 51 -2.57 -7.13 -10.33
CA VAL A 51 -3.68 -6.31 -9.82
C VAL A 51 -4.00 -5.19 -10.81
N SER A 52 -5.27 -5.05 -11.18
CA SER A 52 -5.75 -4.01 -12.07
C SER A 52 -5.50 -2.62 -11.47
N CYS A 53 -5.21 -1.62 -12.31
CA CYS A 53 -5.14 -0.23 -11.85
C CYS A 53 -6.48 0.28 -11.30
N LEU A 54 -7.58 -0.38 -11.65
CA LEU A 54 -8.93 -0.03 -11.20
C LEU A 54 -9.30 -0.68 -9.87
N ASP A 55 -8.53 -1.67 -9.40
CA ASP A 55 -8.87 -2.38 -8.17
C ASP A 55 -8.81 -1.43 -6.97
N PRO A 56 -9.83 -1.44 -6.09
CA PRO A 56 -9.93 -0.49 -4.98
C PRO A 56 -8.69 -0.51 -4.05
N SER A 57 -8.06 -1.68 -3.87
CA SER A 57 -6.81 -1.82 -3.11
C SER A 57 -5.64 -1.03 -3.70
N LYS A 58 -5.58 -0.86 -5.03
CA LYS A 58 -4.50 -0.15 -5.72
C LYS A 58 -4.81 1.35 -5.87
N SER A 59 -6.08 1.69 -6.13
CA SER A 59 -6.51 3.09 -6.21
C SER A 59 -6.59 3.78 -4.84
N GLY A 60 -6.66 3.01 -3.75
CA GLY A 60 -6.79 3.52 -2.39
C GLY A 60 -8.24 3.69 -1.94
N ASP A 61 -9.21 3.14 -2.66
CA ASP A 61 -10.63 3.20 -2.34
C ASP A 61 -11.00 2.04 -1.39
N ARG A 62 -10.91 2.25 -0.07
CA ARG A 62 -11.30 1.19 0.88
C ARG A 62 -12.81 1.16 1.12
N GLY A 63 -13.42 2.35 1.19
CA GLY A 63 -14.85 2.48 1.41
C GLY A 63 -15.69 1.98 0.24
N ALA A 64 -16.75 1.23 0.56
CA ALA A 64 -17.80 0.86 -0.39
C ALA A 64 -18.69 2.06 -0.74
N MET A 65 -19.56 1.90 -1.74
CA MET A 65 -20.66 2.85 -1.93
C MET A 65 -21.56 2.83 -0.68
N PRO A 66 -21.93 4.01 -0.13
CA PRO A 66 -22.82 4.06 1.03
C PRO A 66 -24.17 3.44 0.66
N LYS A 67 -24.74 2.68 1.60
CA LYS A 67 -26.07 2.10 1.44
C LYS A 67 -27.09 3.23 1.45
N LEU A 68 -27.93 3.27 0.43
CA LEU A 68 -28.96 4.29 0.25
C LEU A 68 -30.31 3.72 0.65
N ASP A 69 -31.13 4.54 1.30
CA ASP A 69 -32.54 4.24 1.49
C ASP A 69 -33.32 4.49 0.19
N LEU A 70 -34.00 3.45 -0.31
CA LEU A 70 -34.71 3.49 -1.58
C LEU A 70 -36.07 4.20 -1.47
N SER A 71 -36.65 4.29 -0.28
CA SER A 71 -37.90 5.04 -0.06
C SER A 71 -37.73 6.55 -0.19
N ARG A 72 -36.50 7.06 -0.06
CA ARG A 72 -36.22 8.49 -0.18
C ARG A 72 -36.61 9.01 -1.58
N PRO A 73 -37.18 10.22 -1.70
CA PRO A 73 -37.47 10.82 -3.00
C PRO A 73 -36.20 11.14 -3.80
N GLN A 74 -36.33 11.18 -5.13
CA GLN A 74 -35.24 11.63 -6.00
C GLN A 74 -34.76 13.04 -5.64
N PHE A 75 -33.47 13.31 -5.84
CA PHE A 75 -32.84 14.60 -5.50
C PHE A 75 -33.58 15.84 -6.06
N LYS A 76 -34.20 15.73 -7.24
CA LYS A 76 -34.96 16.84 -7.85
C LYS A 76 -36.16 17.29 -7.02
N PHE A 77 -36.80 16.37 -6.29
CA PHE A 77 -37.94 16.66 -5.41
C PHE A 77 -37.50 17.10 -4.01
N SER A 78 -36.25 16.82 -3.64
CA SER A 78 -35.63 17.19 -2.36
C SER A 78 -34.76 18.45 -2.45
N ARG A 79 -34.73 19.12 -3.62
CA ARG A 79 -33.74 20.17 -3.91
C ARG A 79 -34.00 21.46 -3.14
N TYR A 80 -35.28 21.76 -2.88
CA TYR A 80 -35.71 22.89 -2.09
C TYR A 80 -36.05 22.41 -0.68
N LYS A 81 -35.43 23.03 0.34
CA LYS A 81 -35.92 22.95 1.72
C LYS A 81 -37.16 23.83 1.84
N SER A 82 -38.30 23.36 1.36
CA SER A 82 -39.59 23.97 1.74
C SER A 82 -39.93 23.59 3.19
N GLU A 83 -40.74 24.41 3.87
CA GLU A 83 -41.21 24.18 5.26
C GLU A 83 -41.82 22.78 5.50
N ALA A 84 -42.43 22.18 4.47
CA ALA A 84 -42.81 20.77 4.46
C ALA A 84 -41.96 20.00 3.43
N GLN A 85 -41.36 18.87 3.82
CA GLN A 85 -40.67 18.00 2.87
C GLN A 85 -41.71 17.39 1.91
N PHE A 86 -41.33 17.12 0.66
CA PHE A 86 -42.22 16.49 -0.34
C PHE A 86 -42.89 15.20 0.19
N THR A 87 -42.20 14.47 1.07
CA THR A 87 -42.68 13.27 1.75
C THR A 87 -43.84 13.55 2.71
N ASP A 88 -43.83 14.71 3.34
CA ASP A 88 -44.69 15.06 4.48
C ASP A 88 -45.99 15.71 4.02
N ARG A 89 -46.10 16.10 2.73
CA ARG A 89 -47.32 16.69 2.19
C ARG A 89 -48.43 15.64 2.09
N GLU A 90 -49.53 15.88 2.79
CA GLU A 90 -50.72 15.01 2.77
C GLU A 90 -51.52 15.14 1.46
N ASP A 91 -51.43 16.29 0.78
CA ASP A 91 -52.10 16.56 -0.50
C ASP A 91 -51.68 15.59 -1.63
N ILE A 92 -50.53 14.95 -1.50
CA ILE A 92 -49.92 14.11 -2.53
C ILE A 92 -50.27 12.65 -2.27
N SER A 93 -50.93 12.01 -3.24
CA SER A 93 -51.25 10.57 -3.21
C SER A 93 -50.02 9.71 -2.93
N SER A 94 -50.21 8.63 -2.15
CA SER A 94 -49.18 7.64 -1.83
C SER A 94 -48.51 7.06 -3.08
N ASP A 95 -49.26 6.89 -4.17
CA ASP A 95 -48.74 6.33 -5.42
C ASP A 95 -47.73 7.28 -6.07
N VAL A 96 -47.99 8.59 -6.02
CA VAL A 96 -47.07 9.61 -6.53
C VAL A 96 -45.81 9.64 -5.68
N LYS A 97 -45.92 9.52 -4.34
CA LYS A 97 -44.75 9.41 -3.44
C LYS A 97 -43.92 8.16 -3.77
N LYS A 98 -44.58 7.04 -4.08
CA LYS A 98 -43.92 5.80 -4.48
C LYS A 98 -43.18 5.93 -5.81
N VAL A 99 -43.82 6.47 -6.86
CA VAL A 99 -43.21 6.64 -8.20
C VAL A 99 -42.03 7.62 -8.18
N THR A 100 -42.05 8.60 -7.28
CA THR A 100 -41.00 9.62 -7.15
C THR A 100 -39.83 9.20 -6.24
N SER A 101 -39.95 8.05 -5.57
CA SER A 101 -38.89 7.45 -4.76
C SER A 101 -37.69 6.99 -5.60
N LEU A 102 -36.60 6.64 -4.92
CA LEU A 102 -35.37 6.12 -5.53
C LEU A 102 -35.48 4.64 -5.94
N GLU A 103 -36.45 3.91 -5.40
CA GLU A 103 -36.79 2.54 -5.78
C GLU A 103 -37.11 2.44 -7.28
N PHE A 104 -37.96 3.35 -7.77
CA PHE A 104 -38.38 3.39 -9.18
C PHE A 104 -37.45 4.24 -10.08
N ALA A 105 -36.40 4.82 -9.50
CA ALA A 105 -35.48 5.70 -10.21
C ALA A 105 -34.30 4.93 -10.82
N PRO A 106 -33.73 5.39 -11.95
CA PRO A 106 -32.52 4.78 -12.47
C PRO A 106 -31.35 5.02 -11.52
N LEU A 107 -30.36 4.13 -11.58
CA LEU A 107 -29.18 4.13 -10.73
C LEU A 107 -28.39 5.46 -10.75
N SER A 108 -28.47 6.22 -11.84
CA SER A 108 -27.90 7.57 -11.93
C SER A 108 -28.50 8.54 -10.91
N LYS A 109 -29.79 8.41 -10.57
CA LYS A 109 -30.46 9.22 -9.55
C LYS A 109 -30.09 8.78 -8.14
N GLN A 110 -29.92 7.48 -7.92
CA GLN A 110 -29.41 6.95 -6.64
C GLN A 110 -27.99 7.47 -6.38
N VAL A 111 -27.11 7.39 -7.38
CA VAL A 111 -25.74 7.93 -7.30
C VAL A 111 -25.74 9.45 -7.11
N GLN A 112 -26.69 10.16 -7.72
CA GLN A 112 -26.84 11.61 -7.52
C GLN A 112 -27.17 11.95 -6.05
N VAL A 113 -28.09 11.22 -5.42
CA VAL A 113 -28.43 11.44 -4.01
C VAL A 113 -27.22 11.15 -3.11
N ILE A 114 -26.55 10.02 -3.32
CA ILE A 114 -25.30 9.66 -2.62
C ILE A 114 -24.25 10.76 -2.78
N LYS A 115 -24.12 11.32 -3.99
CA LYS A 115 -23.19 12.41 -4.28
C LYS A 115 -23.47 13.62 -3.40
N HIS A 116 -24.73 14.03 -3.29
CA HIS A 116 -25.11 15.19 -2.50
C HIS A 116 -25.00 14.94 -0.99
N ASP A 117 -25.29 13.74 -0.50
CA ASP A 117 -25.15 13.41 0.92
C ASP A 117 -23.67 13.45 1.36
N VAL A 118 -22.78 12.87 0.57
CA VAL A 118 -21.33 12.89 0.85
C VAL A 118 -20.77 14.31 0.71
N LEU A 119 -21.21 15.07 -0.30
CA LEU A 119 -20.84 16.48 -0.43
C LEU A 119 -21.31 17.31 0.76
N GLY A 120 -22.52 17.07 1.27
CA GLY A 120 -23.08 17.76 2.43
C GLY A 120 -22.17 17.70 3.66
N ASN A 121 -21.45 16.60 3.82
CA ASN A 121 -20.52 16.39 4.93
C ASN A 121 -19.13 17.02 4.71
N ILE A 122 -18.77 17.35 3.48
CA ILE A 122 -17.41 17.74 3.09
C ILE A 122 -17.31 19.22 2.67
N GLN A 123 -18.38 19.74 2.07
CA GLN A 123 -18.45 21.10 1.54
C GLN A 123 -18.27 22.15 2.65
N ARG A 124 -17.61 23.27 2.33
CA ARG A 124 -17.42 24.37 3.30
C ARG A 124 -18.69 25.18 3.54
N HIS A 125 -19.49 25.34 2.49
CA HIS A 125 -20.78 26.00 2.50
C HIS A 125 -21.72 25.28 1.52
N THR A 126 -23.01 25.61 1.54
CA THR A 126 -24.07 24.90 0.79
C THR A 126 -23.91 24.87 -0.73
N PHE A 127 -23.11 25.78 -1.29
CA PHE A 127 -22.88 25.94 -2.73
C PHE A 127 -21.44 25.64 -3.12
N ASP A 128 -20.63 25.09 -2.21
CA ASP A 128 -19.22 24.81 -2.46
C ASP A 128 -19.05 23.61 -3.39
N CYS A 129 -18.96 23.89 -4.69
CA CYS A 129 -18.80 22.88 -5.73
C CYS A 129 -17.36 22.78 -6.26
N ALA A 130 -16.51 23.78 -5.96
CA ALA A 130 -15.22 23.97 -6.64
C ALA A 130 -14.01 23.80 -5.71
N SER A 131 -14.20 23.70 -4.40
CA SER A 131 -13.11 23.40 -3.48
C SER A 131 -12.45 22.06 -3.81
N LEU A 132 -11.17 21.92 -3.41
CA LEU A 132 -10.42 20.69 -3.63
C LEU A 132 -11.09 19.51 -2.94
N GLU A 133 -11.61 19.71 -1.73
CA GLU A 133 -12.31 18.70 -0.94
C GLU A 133 -13.60 18.25 -1.64
N SER A 134 -14.44 19.18 -2.08
CA SER A 134 -15.68 18.89 -2.82
C SER A 134 -15.40 18.20 -4.16
N ALA A 135 -14.37 18.62 -4.89
CA ALA A 135 -13.97 18.00 -6.16
C ALA A 135 -13.48 16.56 -5.95
N ILE A 136 -12.65 16.31 -4.92
CA ILE A 136 -12.18 14.97 -4.56
C ILE A 136 -13.34 14.08 -4.14
N ALA A 137 -14.30 14.58 -3.36
CA ALA A 137 -15.50 13.85 -2.97
C ALA A 137 -16.33 13.43 -4.18
N CYS A 138 -16.58 14.37 -5.11
CA CYS A 138 -17.28 14.11 -6.37
C CYS A 138 -16.59 13.01 -7.20
N LEU A 139 -15.27 13.12 -7.37
CA LEU A 139 -14.48 12.15 -8.12
C LEU A 139 -14.52 10.78 -7.45
N THR A 140 -14.43 10.71 -6.13
CA THR A 140 -14.44 9.45 -5.37
C THR A 140 -15.74 8.68 -5.59
N ILE A 141 -16.89 9.35 -5.54
CA ILE A 141 -18.19 8.72 -5.78
C ILE A 141 -18.32 8.25 -7.23
N LYS A 142 -17.81 9.06 -8.19
CA LYS A 142 -17.76 8.68 -9.60
C LYS A 142 -16.89 7.45 -9.82
N ILE A 143 -15.72 7.38 -9.19
CA ILE A 143 -14.78 6.25 -9.26
C ILE A 143 -15.43 5.00 -8.68
N ARG A 144 -16.03 5.06 -7.48
CA ARG A 144 -16.71 3.90 -6.87
C ARG A 144 -17.83 3.35 -7.76
N ASN A 145 -18.62 4.23 -8.37
CA ASN A 145 -19.66 3.83 -9.32
C ASN A 145 -19.07 3.19 -10.60
N GLN A 146 -17.96 3.71 -11.11
CA GLN A 146 -17.24 3.14 -12.27
C GLN A 146 -16.55 1.81 -11.95
N GLN A 147 -15.99 1.65 -10.76
CA GLN A 147 -15.42 0.39 -10.27
C GLN A 147 -16.49 -0.70 -10.21
N ARG A 148 -17.71 -0.36 -9.74
CA ARG A 148 -18.86 -1.29 -9.78
C ARG A 148 -19.18 -1.71 -11.22
N HIS A 149 -19.28 -0.75 -12.16
CA HIS A 149 -19.58 -1.04 -13.56
C HIS A 149 -18.49 -1.88 -14.24
N THR A 150 -17.23 -1.49 -14.11
CA THR A 150 -16.09 -2.17 -14.73
C THR A 150 -15.87 -3.59 -14.17
N LYS A 151 -16.26 -3.85 -12.92
CA LYS A 151 -16.26 -5.20 -12.33
C LYS A 151 -17.19 -6.17 -13.08
N THR A 152 -18.39 -5.70 -13.45
CA THR A 152 -19.38 -6.47 -14.21
C THR A 152 -19.06 -6.47 -15.71
N CYS A 153 -18.83 -5.28 -16.28
CA CYS A 153 -18.64 -5.04 -17.71
C CYS A 153 -17.15 -4.90 -18.06
N LYS A 154 -16.42 -6.01 -17.99
CA LYS A 154 -14.95 -6.02 -18.17
C LYS A 154 -14.47 -5.66 -19.59
N ARG A 155 -15.34 -5.83 -20.60
CA ARG A 155 -15.03 -5.57 -22.02
C ARG A 155 -15.20 -4.10 -22.43
N ASP A 156 -15.86 -3.30 -21.60
CA ASP A 156 -16.07 -1.87 -21.87
C ASP A 156 -14.75 -1.10 -21.69
N VAL A 157 -14.04 -0.87 -22.80
CA VAL A 157 -12.73 -0.23 -22.80
C VAL A 157 -12.84 1.23 -22.36
N MET A 158 -13.85 1.95 -22.86
CA MET A 158 -14.03 3.38 -22.59
C MET A 158 -14.29 3.63 -21.11
N SER A 159 -15.17 2.86 -20.47
CA SER A 159 -15.42 3.02 -19.04
C SER A 159 -14.17 2.75 -18.19
N ARG A 160 -13.32 1.80 -18.58
CA ARG A 160 -12.04 1.54 -17.88
C ARG A 160 -11.06 2.71 -18.02
N VAL A 161 -10.93 3.28 -19.22
CA VAL A 161 -10.08 4.45 -19.48
C VAL A 161 -10.57 5.63 -18.66
N ILE A 162 -11.87 5.94 -18.71
CA ILE A 162 -12.47 7.04 -17.95
C ILE A 162 -12.29 6.82 -16.44
N CYS A 163 -12.43 5.58 -15.95
CA CYS A 163 -12.21 5.26 -14.54
C CYS A 163 -10.76 5.52 -14.13
N LYS A 164 -9.80 5.09 -14.95
CA LYS A 164 -8.37 5.34 -14.72
C LYS A 164 -8.07 6.85 -14.69
N GLU A 165 -8.56 7.61 -15.66
CA GLU A 165 -8.38 9.06 -15.69
C GLU A 165 -8.94 9.75 -14.46
N ASN A 166 -10.12 9.34 -13.97
CA ASN A 166 -10.69 9.94 -12.76
C ASN A 166 -9.85 9.61 -11.52
N ILE A 167 -9.28 8.40 -11.42
CA ILE A 167 -8.33 8.03 -10.36
C ILE A 167 -7.09 8.92 -10.41
N ASP A 168 -6.50 9.10 -11.60
CA ASP A 168 -5.31 9.93 -11.78
C ASP A 168 -5.59 11.41 -11.47
N ARG A 169 -6.73 11.95 -11.94
CA ARG A 169 -7.20 13.31 -11.60
C ARG A 169 -7.36 13.48 -10.08
N ARG A 170 -8.01 12.53 -9.41
CA ARG A 170 -8.18 12.56 -7.95
C ARG A 170 -6.83 12.54 -7.23
N ASN A 171 -5.91 11.67 -7.64
CA ASN A 171 -4.59 11.56 -7.02
C ASN A 171 -3.77 12.85 -7.18
N SER A 172 -3.91 13.54 -8.31
CA SER A 172 -3.35 14.88 -8.51
C SER A 172 -3.94 15.89 -7.52
N LEU A 173 -5.26 15.95 -7.37
CA LEU A 173 -5.91 16.84 -6.40
C LEU A 173 -5.51 16.53 -4.95
N LEU A 174 -5.39 15.25 -4.57
CA LEU A 174 -4.91 14.85 -3.25
C LEU A 174 -3.47 15.29 -3.00
N LYS A 175 -2.60 15.20 -4.02
CA LYS A 175 -1.22 15.73 -3.95
C LYS A 175 -1.22 17.24 -3.72
N HIS A 176 -2.10 17.98 -4.40
CA HIS A 176 -2.22 19.43 -4.22
C HIS A 176 -2.76 19.78 -2.83
N LEU A 177 -3.83 19.12 -2.38
CA LEU A 177 -4.41 19.34 -1.05
C LEU A 177 -3.39 19.08 0.05
N ARG A 178 -2.62 17.99 -0.04
CA ARG A 178 -1.54 17.65 0.90
C ARG A 178 -0.48 18.74 1.01
N LYS A 179 -0.16 19.44 -0.10
CA LYS A 179 0.82 20.53 -0.12
C LYS A 179 0.25 21.83 0.49
N ILE A 180 -1.03 22.09 0.30
CA ILE A 180 -1.69 23.33 0.73
C ILE A 180 -2.08 23.26 2.21
N ASP A 181 -2.82 22.23 2.61
CA ASP A 181 -3.31 22.05 3.96
C ASP A 181 -3.32 20.56 4.34
N TYR A 182 -2.34 20.19 5.14
CA TYR A 182 -2.15 18.81 5.56
C TYR A 182 -3.25 18.32 6.51
N LYS A 183 -3.78 19.18 7.38
CA LYS A 183 -4.84 18.80 8.33
C LYS A 183 -6.14 18.49 7.60
N ARG A 184 -6.50 19.33 6.61
CA ARG A 184 -7.67 19.07 5.76
C ARG A 184 -7.49 17.82 4.91
N PHE A 185 -6.27 17.57 4.43
CA PHE A 185 -5.95 16.35 3.71
C PHE A 185 -6.20 15.09 4.56
N GLU A 186 -5.69 15.02 5.79
CA GLU A 186 -5.93 13.88 6.69
C GLU A 186 -7.41 13.70 7.02
N TRP A 187 -8.08 14.77 7.41
CA TRP A 187 -9.52 14.76 7.67
C TRP A 187 -10.33 14.23 6.47
N LEU A 188 -9.98 14.65 5.25
CA LEU A 188 -10.67 14.21 4.04
C LEU A 188 -10.45 12.71 3.77
N LEU A 189 -9.25 12.20 4.00
CA LEU A 189 -8.95 10.77 3.86
C LEU A 189 -9.79 9.94 4.82
N GLU A 190 -9.91 10.38 6.07
CA GLU A 190 -10.75 9.71 7.08
C GLU A 190 -12.23 9.74 6.69
N LYS A 191 -12.76 10.92 6.31
CA LYS A 191 -14.18 11.07 5.94
C LYS A 191 -14.59 10.27 4.72
N LEU A 192 -13.71 10.16 3.73
CA LEU A 192 -13.98 9.41 2.51
C LEU A 192 -13.51 7.95 2.58
N ASP A 193 -12.86 7.50 3.66
CA ASP A 193 -12.22 6.18 3.77
C ASP A 193 -11.29 5.88 2.56
N LEU A 194 -10.32 6.80 2.38
CA LEU A 194 -9.32 6.77 1.32
C LEU A 194 -7.92 6.53 1.88
N VAL A 195 -7.13 5.72 1.17
CA VAL A 195 -5.70 5.55 1.43
C VAL A 195 -4.89 6.23 0.34
N TYR A 196 -4.14 7.25 0.74
CA TYR A 196 -3.25 7.94 -0.17
C TYR A 196 -1.99 7.13 -0.46
N HIS A 197 -1.77 6.84 -1.74
CA HIS A 197 -0.55 6.22 -2.24
C HIS A 197 0.25 7.26 -3.03
N PRO A 198 1.44 7.68 -2.55
CA PRO A 198 2.27 8.58 -3.32
C PRO A 198 2.77 7.89 -4.60
N HIS A 199 2.84 8.65 -5.69
CA HIS A 199 3.47 8.17 -6.92
C HIS A 199 4.99 8.04 -6.70
N PRO A 200 5.62 6.92 -7.06
CA PRO A 200 7.07 6.78 -6.95
C PRO A 200 7.77 7.77 -7.89
N GLU A 201 8.99 8.20 -7.54
CA GLU A 201 9.78 9.11 -8.37
C GLU A 201 10.13 8.50 -9.73
N THR A 202 10.50 7.22 -9.74
CA THR A 202 10.83 6.46 -10.94
C THR A 202 10.01 5.19 -11.02
N ILE A 203 9.44 4.92 -12.20
CA ILE A 203 8.69 3.70 -12.46
C ILE A 203 9.66 2.66 -13.02
N VAL A 204 10.16 1.78 -12.15
CA VAL A 204 11.02 0.67 -12.56
C VAL A 204 10.16 -0.54 -12.92
N PRO A 205 10.29 -1.11 -14.13
CA PRO A 205 9.55 -2.31 -14.51
C PRO A 205 9.99 -3.51 -13.66
N VAL A 206 9.01 -4.31 -13.22
CA VAL A 206 9.29 -5.55 -12.48
C VAL A 206 9.67 -6.64 -13.48
N THR A 207 10.98 -6.84 -13.67
CA THR A 207 11.52 -7.90 -14.53
C THR A 207 12.01 -9.08 -13.70
N ARG A 208 12.06 -10.29 -14.30
CA ARG A 208 12.59 -11.50 -13.64
C ARG A 208 14.03 -11.29 -13.17
N LYS A 209 14.93 -10.89 -14.07
CA LYS A 209 16.35 -10.66 -13.76
C LYS A 209 16.52 -9.62 -12.65
N GLY A 210 15.86 -8.46 -12.77
CA GLY A 210 15.97 -7.40 -11.77
C GLY A 210 15.43 -7.82 -10.40
N SER A 211 14.36 -8.61 -10.38
CA SER A 211 13.79 -9.13 -9.13
C SER A 211 14.70 -10.16 -8.47
N ILE A 212 15.25 -11.11 -9.25
CA ILE A 212 16.22 -12.09 -8.74
C ILE A 212 17.45 -11.38 -8.16
N MET A 213 18.02 -10.42 -8.88
CA MET A 213 19.16 -9.64 -8.38
C MET A 213 18.85 -8.97 -7.04
N LYS A 214 17.69 -8.30 -6.94
CA LYS A 214 17.24 -7.69 -5.67
C LYS A 214 17.10 -8.71 -4.55
N LEU A 215 16.48 -9.86 -4.82
CA LEU A 215 16.32 -10.93 -3.83
C LEU A 215 17.66 -11.50 -3.39
N THR A 216 18.61 -11.68 -4.31
CA THR A 216 19.98 -12.08 -3.98
C THR A 216 20.69 -11.04 -3.12
N THR A 217 20.58 -9.75 -3.45
CA THR A 217 21.13 -8.67 -2.63
C THR A 217 20.56 -8.70 -1.21
N ILE A 218 19.23 -8.76 -1.06
CA ILE A 218 18.56 -8.85 0.25
C ILE A 218 19.03 -10.08 1.03
N TYR A 219 19.16 -11.23 0.36
CA TYR A 219 19.64 -12.45 0.98
C TYR A 219 21.08 -12.32 1.49
N CYS A 220 21.99 -11.80 0.67
CA CYS A 220 23.39 -11.57 1.05
C CYS A 220 23.52 -10.53 2.17
N GLU A 221 22.73 -9.47 2.13
CA GLU A 221 22.68 -8.44 3.18
C GLU A 221 22.20 -9.04 4.50
N ARG A 222 21.15 -9.87 4.48
CA ARG A 222 20.68 -10.57 5.68
C ARG A 222 21.77 -11.46 6.29
N MET A 223 22.42 -12.29 5.48
CA MET A 223 23.53 -13.13 5.95
C MET A 223 24.69 -12.31 6.51
N ARG A 224 25.00 -11.16 5.90
CA ARG A 224 26.04 -10.25 6.39
C ARG A 224 25.65 -9.68 7.75
N ASN A 225 24.40 -9.24 7.90
CA ASN A 225 23.92 -8.64 9.14
C ASN A 225 23.89 -9.66 10.28
N GLU A 226 23.41 -10.89 10.05
CA GLU A 226 23.44 -11.97 11.04
C GLU A 226 24.87 -12.25 11.55
N ARG A 227 25.86 -12.24 10.65
CA ARG A 227 27.28 -12.42 11.03
C ARG A 227 27.83 -11.23 11.80
N LEU A 228 27.48 -10.01 11.40
CA LEU A 228 27.91 -8.79 12.10
C LEU A 228 27.28 -8.71 13.50
N GLU A 229 26.02 -9.12 13.64
CA GLU A 229 25.32 -9.20 14.93
C GLU A 229 25.99 -10.22 15.84
N ALA A 230 26.26 -11.44 15.34
CA ALA A 230 26.97 -12.46 16.12
C ALA A 230 28.36 -11.97 16.59
N TYR A 231 29.13 -11.34 15.70
CA TYR A 231 30.44 -10.79 16.07
C TYR A 231 30.33 -9.63 17.07
N LYS A 232 29.29 -8.79 16.95
CA LYS A 232 29.03 -7.73 17.93
C LYS A 232 28.76 -8.30 19.32
N GLU A 233 27.99 -9.38 19.42
CA GLU A 233 27.74 -10.07 20.70
C GLU A 233 29.02 -10.66 21.31
N GLU A 234 29.94 -11.18 20.48
CA GLU A 234 31.26 -11.64 20.94
C GLU A 234 32.07 -10.48 21.53
N LEU A 235 32.15 -9.35 20.80
CA LEU A 235 32.86 -8.16 21.27
C LEU A 235 32.25 -7.57 22.54
N GLU A 236 30.93 -7.63 22.72
CA GLU A 236 30.27 -7.18 23.95
C GLU A 236 30.68 -8.04 25.16
N LYS A 237 30.84 -9.36 24.97
CA LYS A 237 31.36 -10.25 26.01
C LYS A 237 32.82 -9.96 26.34
N GLU A 238 33.65 -9.68 25.33
CA GLU A 238 35.06 -9.31 25.51
C GLU A 238 35.20 -7.97 26.24
N LYS A 239 34.38 -6.98 25.94
CA LYS A 239 34.36 -5.70 26.65
C LYS A 239 34.12 -5.87 28.15
N ILE A 240 33.22 -6.78 28.53
CA ILE A 240 32.94 -7.07 29.95
C ILE A 240 34.17 -7.70 30.62
N LYS A 241 34.87 -8.61 29.94
CA LYS A 241 36.12 -9.22 30.45
C LYS A 241 37.22 -8.16 30.61
N PHE A 242 37.47 -7.39 29.56
CA PHE A 242 38.46 -6.32 29.55
C PHE A 242 38.20 -5.26 30.62
N ALA A 243 36.93 -4.90 30.88
CA ALA A 243 36.59 -3.96 31.93
C ALA A 243 36.93 -4.48 33.34
N LYS A 244 36.82 -5.79 33.59
CA LYS A 244 37.22 -6.40 34.86
C LYS A 244 38.74 -6.40 35.01
N GLU A 245 39.46 -6.87 34.00
CA GLU A 245 40.93 -6.88 33.96
C GLU A 245 41.49 -5.46 34.15
N LYS A 246 40.89 -4.48 33.48
CA LYS A 246 41.25 -3.07 33.63
C LYS A 246 41.08 -2.60 35.08
N ALA A 247 39.96 -2.90 35.73
CA ALA A 247 39.70 -2.50 37.11
C ALA A 247 40.65 -3.18 38.12
N GLU A 248 41.02 -4.44 37.87
CA GLU A 248 42.02 -5.16 38.66
C GLU A 248 43.41 -4.55 38.50
N LEU A 249 43.80 -4.24 37.26
CA LEU A 249 45.08 -3.59 36.96
C LEU A 249 45.15 -2.17 37.56
N GLU A 250 44.07 -1.39 37.47
CA GLU A 250 44.00 -0.05 38.10
C GLU A 250 44.18 -0.14 39.62
N LYS A 251 43.58 -1.14 40.28
CA LYS A 251 43.81 -1.39 41.72
C LYS A 251 45.26 -1.76 42.02
N TRP A 252 45.85 -2.65 41.22
CA TRP A 252 47.25 -3.05 41.39
C TRP A 252 48.20 -1.85 41.24
N ILE A 253 47.98 -0.98 40.24
CA ILE A 253 48.74 0.26 40.05
C ILE A 253 48.58 1.18 41.27
N GLU A 254 47.35 1.36 41.76
CA GLU A 254 47.07 2.20 42.95
C GLU A 254 47.82 1.70 44.19
N ASP A 255 47.90 0.40 44.40
CA ASP A 255 48.61 -0.19 45.54
C ASP A 255 50.13 -0.06 45.39
N GLU A 256 50.70 -0.25 44.20
CA GLU A 256 52.13 0.00 43.93
C GLU A 256 52.51 1.47 44.12
N GLU A 257 51.69 2.40 43.61
CA GLU A 257 51.93 3.84 43.75
C GLU A 257 51.92 4.29 45.22
N LYS A 258 51.08 3.68 46.05
CA LYS A 258 51.08 3.89 47.52
C LYS A 258 52.33 3.33 48.17
N GLN A 259 52.77 2.12 47.78
CA GLN A 259 53.99 1.50 48.32
C GLN A 259 55.24 2.33 47.98
N LEU A 260 55.30 2.90 46.77
CA LEU A 260 56.40 3.76 46.32
C LEU A 260 56.30 5.21 46.85
N GLY A 261 55.22 5.57 47.56
CA GLY A 261 55.02 6.89 48.15
C GLY A 261 54.73 8.01 47.13
N LEU A 262 54.40 7.65 45.89
CA LEU A 262 54.10 8.59 44.80
C LEU A 262 52.67 9.14 44.89
N ARG A 263 51.78 8.42 45.58
CA ARG A 263 50.36 8.77 45.76
C ARG A 263 50.03 8.74 47.26
N LYS A 264 49.64 9.90 47.80
CA LYS A 264 49.29 10.07 49.24
C LYS A 264 47.94 9.46 49.57
#